data_AF-A0A554LLQ0-F1
#
_entry.id   AF-A0A554LLQ0-F1
#
_cell.length_a   1.000
_cell.length_b   1.000
_cell.length_c   1.000
_cell.angle_alpha   90.00
_cell.angle_beta   90.00
_cell.angle_gamma   90.00
#
_symmetry.space_group_name_H-M   'P 1'
#
loop_
_entity.id
_entity.type
_entity.pdbx_description
1 polymer ?
#
loop_
_entity_poly.entity_id
_entity_poly.type
_entity_poly.pdbx_seq_one_letter_code
_entity_poly.pdbx_strand_id
1 'polypeptide(L)'
;MLFERNFEDNLFSLYHELKNGIYHHSQYTAFYINDPKLRRVHKAEVRDRIVHHAIYRVLYPVFDRSFIYDSYSCRIDKGTHKAVDRLTGFIGKVSKNLTGSCFVLKCDVKKFFNSVDHQILFRIIKRKIDDMGILSLLQEIIGSFSPETKHQTQLQLFDLQGANRERERERAFRALVKKVFRLAI
;
A
#
# COMPACT_ATOMS: atom_id res chain seq x y z
N MET A 1 -22.35 -14.43 -2.49
CA MET A 1 -22.63 -12.97 -2.58
C MET A 1 -23.57 -12.71 -3.76
N LEU A 2 -24.28 -11.59 -3.84
CA LEU A 2 -25.23 -11.32 -4.95
C LEU A 2 -24.54 -11.33 -6.34
N PHE A 3 -23.29 -10.83 -6.40
CA PHE A 3 -22.50 -10.78 -7.64
C PHE A 3 -22.20 -12.17 -8.23
N GLU A 4 -21.81 -13.12 -7.38
CA GLU A 4 -21.49 -14.50 -7.79
C GLU A 4 -22.72 -15.28 -8.27
N ARG A 5 -23.91 -14.90 -7.79
CA ARG A 5 -25.16 -15.57 -8.16
C ARG A 5 -25.53 -15.35 -9.63
N ASN A 6 -25.24 -14.16 -10.16
CA ASN A 6 -25.47 -13.78 -11.56
C ASN A 6 -24.13 -13.38 -12.22
N PHE A 7 -23.11 -14.22 -12.07
CA PHE A 7 -21.73 -13.87 -12.42
C PHE A 7 -21.56 -13.48 -13.89
N GLU A 8 -22.13 -14.27 -14.81
CA GLU A 8 -22.01 -14.04 -16.25
C GLU A 8 -22.66 -12.73 -16.67
N ASP A 9 -23.93 -12.51 -16.30
CA ASP A 9 -24.66 -11.27 -16.63
C ASP A 9 -23.96 -10.02 -16.09
N ASN A 10 -23.49 -10.10 -14.84
CA ASN A 10 -22.76 -9.00 -14.21
C ASN A 10 -21.44 -8.72 -14.92
N LEU A 11 -20.74 -9.75 -15.39
CA LEU A 11 -19.48 -9.62 -16.11
C LEU A 11 -19.68 -9.05 -17.52
N PHE A 12 -20.69 -9.51 -18.25
CA PHE A 12 -21.04 -8.96 -19.57
C PHE A 12 -21.47 -7.50 -19.47
N SER A 13 -22.32 -7.16 -18.49
CA SER A 13 -22.70 -5.77 -18.23
C SER A 13 -21.48 -4.90 -17.93
N LEU A 14 -20.61 -5.34 -17.03
CA LEU A 14 -19.36 -4.63 -16.71
C LEU A 14 -18.46 -4.44 -17.95
N TYR A 15 -18.34 -5.46 -18.79
CA TYR A 15 -17.60 -5.38 -20.05
C TYR A 15 -18.19 -4.32 -20.99
N HIS A 16 -19.51 -4.30 -21.16
CA HIS A 16 -20.19 -3.31 -22.00
C HIS A 16 -19.98 -1.89 -21.48
N GLU A 17 -20.05 -1.70 -20.16
CA GLU A 17 -19.83 -0.40 -19.54
C GLU A 17 -18.39 0.10 -19.72
N LEU A 18 -17.40 -0.78 -19.52
CA LEU A 18 -15.99 -0.45 -19.74
C LEU A 18 -15.70 -0.14 -21.21
N LYS A 19 -16.25 -0.94 -22.13
CA LYS A 19 -16.09 -0.75 -23.58
C LYS A 19 -16.67 0.58 -24.06
N ASN A 20 -17.80 0.99 -23.50
CA ASN A 20 -18.49 2.21 -23.85
C ASN A 20 -18.02 3.44 -23.05
N GLY A 21 -17.11 3.27 -22.07
CA GLY A 21 -16.61 4.36 -21.24
C GLY A 21 -17.64 4.95 -20.26
N ILE A 22 -18.69 4.21 -19.93
CA ILE A 22 -19.78 4.64 -19.02
C ILE A 22 -19.66 4.03 -17.63
N TYR A 23 -18.58 3.29 -17.36
CA TYR A 23 -18.30 2.72 -16.06
C TYR A 23 -18.15 3.83 -15.00
N HIS A 24 -18.88 3.68 -13.90
CA HIS A 24 -18.75 4.50 -12.70
C HIS A 24 -18.36 3.61 -11.52
N HIS A 25 -17.42 4.08 -10.69
CA HIS A 25 -16.91 3.30 -9.56
C HIS A 25 -17.90 3.36 -8.37
N SER A 26 -18.21 2.23 -7.74
CA SER A 26 -19.12 2.20 -6.58
C SER A 26 -18.52 2.86 -5.32
N GLN A 27 -19.33 3.14 -4.31
CA GLN A 27 -18.83 3.71 -3.05
C GLN A 27 -17.99 2.71 -2.25
N TYR A 28 -16.99 3.21 -1.52
CA TYR A 28 -16.16 2.37 -0.65
C TYR A 28 -16.84 2.11 0.69
N THR A 29 -16.82 0.84 1.13
CA THR A 29 -17.21 0.47 2.49
C THR A 29 -16.02 0.59 3.43
N ALA A 30 -16.08 1.49 4.41
CA ALA A 30 -15.01 1.67 5.40
C ALA A 30 -15.26 0.83 6.67
N PHE A 31 -14.21 0.18 7.16
CA PHE A 31 -14.23 -0.54 8.44
C PHE A 31 -12.85 -0.50 9.10
N TYR A 32 -12.80 -0.78 10.40
CA TYR A 32 -11.56 -0.82 11.15
C TYR A 32 -11.05 -2.24 11.32
N ILE A 33 -9.76 -2.43 11.09
CA ILE A 33 -9.05 -3.68 11.40
C ILE A 33 -7.95 -3.36 12.40
N ASN A 34 -7.74 -4.24 13.37
CA ASN A 34 -6.69 -4.11 14.36
C ASN A 34 -5.68 -5.27 14.23
N ASP A 35 -4.75 -5.15 13.29
CA ASP A 35 -3.64 -6.09 13.16
C ASP A 35 -2.45 -5.47 12.39
N PRO A 36 -1.25 -5.28 12.98
CA PRO A 36 -0.89 -5.16 14.40
C PRO A 36 -1.15 -3.75 15.00
N LYS A 37 -1.73 -2.84 14.21
CA LYS A 37 -2.09 -1.45 14.56
C LYS A 37 -3.49 -1.18 14.00
N LEU A 38 -4.28 -0.34 14.66
CA LEU A 38 -5.59 0.06 14.14
C LEU A 38 -5.43 0.75 12.78
N ARG A 39 -6.15 0.26 11.77
CA ARG A 39 -6.19 0.82 10.43
C ARG A 39 -7.63 0.91 9.97
N ARG A 40 -7.99 2.06 9.40
CA ARG A 40 -9.22 2.21 8.64
C ARG A 40 -8.96 1.67 7.24
N VAL A 41 -9.70 0.65 6.85
CA VAL A 41 -9.62 0.00 5.54
C VAL A 41 -10.85 0.38 4.75
N HIS A 42 -10.64 0.72 3.48
CA HIS A 42 -11.69 1.02 2.52
C HIS A 42 -11.79 -0.15 1.53
N LYS A 43 -12.92 -0.85 1.52
CA LYS A 43 -13.17 -1.98 0.63
C LYS A 43 -14.10 -1.56 -0.49
N ALA A 44 -13.65 -1.79 -1.73
CA ALA A 44 -14.47 -1.64 -2.92
C ALA A 44 -15.36 -2.88 -3.15
N GLU A 45 -16.39 -2.74 -3.97
CA GLU A 45 -17.29 -3.84 -4.30
C GLU A 45 -16.57 -4.93 -5.10
N VAL A 46 -17.17 -6.11 -5.22
CA VAL A 46 -16.59 -7.22 -6.02
C VAL A 46 -16.38 -6.76 -7.47
N ARG A 47 -17.36 -6.05 -8.03
CA ARG A 47 -17.35 -5.51 -9.38
C ARG A 47 -16.14 -4.60 -9.63
N ASP A 48 -15.94 -3.59 -8.78
CA ASP A 48 -14.81 -2.66 -8.95
C ASP A 48 -13.47 -3.36 -8.72
N ARG A 49 -13.40 -4.31 -7.79
CA ARG A 49 -12.17 -5.09 -7.56
C ARG A 49 -11.76 -5.88 -8.80
N ILE A 50 -12.71 -6.41 -9.56
CA ILE A 50 -12.43 -7.06 -10.85
C ILE A 50 -11.78 -6.06 -11.81
N VAL A 51 -12.31 -4.84 -11.90
CA VAL A 51 -11.73 -3.77 -12.73
C VAL A 51 -10.33 -3.40 -12.25
N HIS A 52 -10.13 -3.22 -10.94
CA HIS A 52 -8.82 -2.91 -10.36
C HIS A 52 -7.78 -3.98 -10.69
N HIS A 53 -8.16 -5.26 -10.58
CA HIS A 53 -7.29 -6.38 -10.95
C HIS A 53 -6.99 -6.40 -12.44
N ALA A 54 -7.97 -6.14 -13.31
CA ALA A 54 -7.76 -6.07 -14.75
C ALA A 54 -6.78 -4.94 -15.13
N ILE A 55 -6.98 -3.74 -14.58
CA ILE A 55 -6.09 -2.59 -14.77
C ILE A 55 -4.68 -2.91 -14.27
N TYR A 56 -4.56 -3.48 -13.06
CA TYR A 56 -3.26 -3.84 -12.50
C TYR A 56 -2.47 -4.77 -13.44
N ARG A 57 -3.11 -5.78 -14.03
CA ARG A 57 -2.44 -6.71 -14.95
C ARG A 57 -1.88 -6.02 -16.19
N VAL A 58 -2.58 -5.00 -16.70
CA VAL A 58 -2.15 -4.23 -17.87
C VAL A 58 -1.04 -3.23 -17.50
N LEU A 59 -1.19 -2.54 -16.36
CA LEU A 59 -0.26 -1.49 -15.95
C LEU A 59 1.03 -2.01 -15.34
N TYR A 60 0.98 -3.16 -14.66
CA TYR A 60 2.13 -3.69 -13.93
C TYR A 60 3.39 -3.81 -14.79
N PRO A 61 3.37 -4.41 -16.00
CA PRO A 61 4.57 -4.51 -16.84
C PRO A 61 5.18 -3.17 -17.26
N VAL A 62 4.37 -2.11 -17.34
CA VAL A 62 4.81 -0.76 -17.71
C VAL A 62 5.58 -0.11 -16.56
N PHE A 63 5.04 -0.19 -15.34
CA PHE A 63 5.65 0.42 -14.16
C PHE A 63 6.79 -0.42 -13.57
N ASP A 64 6.71 -1.76 -13.65
CA ASP A 64 7.69 -2.65 -13.04
C ASP A 64 9.13 -2.38 -13.55
N ARG A 65 9.25 -2.04 -14.83
CA ARG A 65 10.51 -1.68 -15.50
C ARG A 65 11.13 -0.37 -14.99
N SER A 66 10.32 0.50 -14.38
CA SER A 66 10.77 1.82 -13.89
C SER A 66 11.20 1.79 -12.42
N PHE A 67 10.89 0.73 -11.67
CA PHE A 67 11.29 0.64 -10.27
C PHE A 67 12.79 0.33 -10.13
N ILE A 68 13.40 0.94 -9.12
CA ILE A 68 14.75 0.59 -8.71
C ILE A 68 14.82 -0.88 -8.28
N TYR A 69 16.00 -1.48 -8.40
CA TYR A 69 16.22 -2.88 -8.06
C TYR A 69 15.87 -3.18 -6.59
N ASP A 70 16.19 -2.25 -5.69
CA ASP A 70 15.99 -2.39 -4.25
C ASP A 70 14.56 -2.03 -3.78
N SER A 71 13.59 -1.94 -4.70
CA SER A 71 12.16 -1.92 -4.38
C SER A 71 11.63 -3.35 -4.32
N TYR A 72 11.17 -3.78 -3.14
CA TYR A 72 10.76 -5.17 -2.87
C TYR A 72 9.27 -5.36 -2.57
N SER A 73 8.52 -4.29 -2.25
CA SER A 73 7.11 -4.39 -1.88
C SER A 73 6.20 -4.46 -3.10
N CYS A 74 5.16 -5.29 -3.05
CA CYS A 74 4.10 -5.40 -4.06
C CYS A 74 4.60 -5.67 -5.50
N ARG A 75 5.69 -6.43 -5.64
CA ARG A 75 6.28 -6.79 -6.92
C ARG A 75 6.38 -8.31 -7.08
N ILE A 76 6.13 -8.78 -8.29
CA ILE A 76 6.31 -10.18 -8.70
C ILE A 76 7.78 -10.56 -8.52
N ASP A 77 8.03 -11.76 -8.00
CA ASP A 77 9.36 -12.28 -7.68
C ASP A 77 10.20 -11.42 -6.71
N LYS A 78 9.57 -10.50 -5.99
CA LYS A 78 10.16 -9.76 -4.87
C LYS A 78 9.42 -10.11 -3.58
N GLY A 79 9.98 -9.71 -2.44
CA GLY A 79 9.36 -9.96 -1.15
C GLY A 79 10.29 -9.69 0.02
N THR A 80 9.77 -9.87 1.22
CA THR A 80 10.47 -9.57 2.49
C THR A 80 11.77 -10.33 2.63
N HIS A 81 11.80 -11.63 2.29
CA HIS A 81 13.01 -12.45 2.38
C HIS A 81 14.13 -11.90 1.49
N LYS A 82 13.84 -11.65 0.21
CA LYS A 82 14.82 -11.05 -0.72
C LYS A 82 15.31 -9.67 -0.26
N ALA A 83 14.43 -8.87 0.36
CA ALA A 83 14.82 -7.59 0.93
C ALA A 83 15.78 -7.73 2.12
N VAL A 84 15.53 -8.71 3.01
CA VAL A 84 16.40 -9.03 4.17
C VAL A 84 17.75 -9.57 3.71
N ASP A 85 17.78 -10.46 2.71
CA ASP A 85 19.02 -10.99 2.15
C ASP A 85 19.86 -9.87 1.54
N ARG A 86 19.20 -8.97 0.79
CA ARG A 86 19.86 -7.79 0.23
C ARG A 86 20.45 -6.89 1.31
N LEU A 87 19.69 -6.61 2.37
CA LEU A 87 20.12 -5.79 3.49
C LEU A 87 21.32 -6.43 4.22
N THR A 88 21.27 -7.74 4.44
CA THR A 88 22.38 -8.51 5.05
C THR A 88 23.67 -8.35 4.25
N GLY A 89 23.57 -8.41 2.91
CA GLY A 89 24.70 -8.15 2.02
C GLY A 89 25.25 -6.72 2.14
N PHE A 90 24.41 -5.70 2.28
CA PHE A 90 24.87 -4.32 2.52
C PHE A 90 25.54 -4.16 3.88
N ILE A 91 24.98 -4.74 4.93
CA ILE A 91 25.55 -4.73 6.28
C ILE A 91 26.94 -5.38 6.26
N GLY A 92 27.10 -6.56 5.65
CA GLY A 92 28.38 -7.25 5.56
C GLY A 92 29.46 -6.39 4.90
N LYS A 93 29.11 -5.67 3.82
CA LYS A 93 30.04 -4.77 3.11
C LYS A 93 30.45 -3.57 3.97
N VAL A 94 29.48 -2.89 4.60
CA VAL A 94 29.75 -1.67 5.40
C VAL A 94 30.49 -2.00 6.69
N SER A 95 30.13 -3.09 7.36
CA SER A 95 30.73 -3.53 8.62
C SER A 95 32.03 -4.33 8.46
N LYS A 96 32.55 -4.51 7.24
CA LYS A 96 33.69 -5.41 6.95
C LYS A 96 33.48 -6.81 7.57
N ASN A 97 32.38 -7.47 7.22
CA ASN A 97 31.97 -8.76 7.78
C ASN A 97 31.74 -8.73 9.30
N LEU A 98 30.94 -7.76 9.77
CA LEU A 98 30.54 -7.60 11.18
C LEU A 98 31.70 -7.27 12.14
N THR A 99 32.85 -6.85 11.62
CA THR A 99 34.03 -6.48 12.43
C THR A 99 34.06 -4.99 12.81
N GLY A 100 33.32 -4.14 12.10
CA GLY A 100 33.21 -2.70 12.33
C GLY A 100 31.77 -2.24 12.57
N SER A 101 31.64 -1.07 13.20
CA SER A 101 30.33 -0.45 13.42
C SER A 101 29.65 -0.04 12.11
N CYS A 102 28.35 -0.30 12.00
CA CYS A 102 27.51 0.11 10.88
C CYS A 102 26.33 0.93 11.40
N PHE A 103 25.97 1.99 10.67
CA PHE A 103 24.81 2.82 10.98
C PHE A 103 23.70 2.59 9.96
N VAL A 104 22.45 2.61 10.41
CA VAL A 104 21.27 2.42 9.57
C VAL A 104 20.31 3.58 9.80
N LEU A 105 19.89 4.22 8.72
CA LEU A 105 18.82 5.22 8.74
C LEU A 105 17.48 4.52 8.48
N LYS A 106 16.58 4.57 9.46
CA LYS A 106 15.21 4.08 9.33
C LYS A 106 14.26 5.26 9.11
N CYS A 107 13.54 5.25 7.99
CA CYS A 107 12.51 6.24 7.67
C CYS A 107 11.17 5.54 7.39
N ASP A 108 10.07 6.19 7.78
CA ASP A 108 8.71 5.72 7.50
C ASP A 108 7.78 6.91 7.22
N VAL A 109 6.79 6.71 6.34
CA VAL A 109 5.83 7.76 5.95
C VAL A 109 4.51 7.56 6.67
N LYS A 110 4.12 8.55 7.48
CA LYS A 110 2.88 8.51 8.26
C LYS A 110 1.66 8.51 7.33
N LYS A 111 0.77 7.52 7.51
CA LYS A 111 -0.51 7.39 6.78
C LYS A 111 -0.34 7.47 5.25
N PHE A 112 0.70 6.82 4.71
CA PHE A 112 1.08 6.86 3.29
C PHE A 112 -0.10 6.93 2.31
N PHE A 113 -1.00 5.94 2.31
CA PHE A 113 -2.14 5.90 1.38
C PHE A 113 -3.10 7.09 1.48
N ASN A 114 -3.31 7.64 2.69
CA ASN A 114 -4.19 8.79 2.88
C ASN A 114 -3.48 10.12 2.57
N SER A 115 -2.14 10.11 2.50
CA SER A 115 -1.32 11.29 2.24
C SER A 115 -0.94 11.47 0.76
N VAL A 116 -1.30 10.52 -0.11
CA VAL A 116 -0.99 10.62 -1.54
C VAL A 116 -1.86 11.69 -2.18
N ASP A 117 -1.22 12.69 -2.78
CA ASP A 117 -1.90 13.70 -3.58
C ASP A 117 -2.31 13.10 -4.93
N HIS A 118 -3.63 13.12 -5.21
CA HIS A 118 -4.21 12.53 -6.41
C HIS A 118 -3.76 13.25 -7.70
N GLN A 119 -3.54 14.56 -7.65
CA GLN A 119 -3.08 15.34 -8.81
C GLN A 119 -1.63 15.00 -9.16
N ILE A 120 -0.77 14.91 -8.14
CA ILE A 120 0.64 14.50 -8.33
C ILE A 120 0.70 13.06 -8.84
N LEU A 121 -0.07 12.15 -8.24
CA LEU A 121 -0.14 10.75 -8.67
C LEU A 121 -0.57 10.65 -10.14
N PHE A 122 -1.66 11.33 -10.51
CA PHE A 122 -2.17 11.30 -11.87
C PHE A 122 -1.17 11.86 -12.88
N ARG A 123 -0.44 12.94 -12.53
CA ARG A 123 0.64 13.49 -13.36
C ARG A 123 1.78 12.49 -13.58
N ILE A 124 2.12 11.69 -12.58
CA ILE A 124 3.15 10.64 -12.71
C ILE A 124 2.67 9.53 -13.65
N ILE A 125 1.42 9.09 -13.50
CA ILE A 125 0.80 8.06 -14.34
C ILE A 125 0.76 8.52 -15.81
N LYS A 126 0.30 9.75 -16.06
CA LYS A 126 0.19 10.33 -17.41
C LYS A 126 1.52 10.44 -18.15
N ARG A 127 2.66 10.44 -17.46
CA ARG A 127 3.99 10.42 -18.11
C ARG A 127 4.37 9.06 -18.70
N LYS A 128 3.64 8.00 -18.36
CA LYS A 128 3.96 6.62 -18.74
C LYS A 128 2.87 5.97 -19.59
N ILE A 129 1.67 6.53 -19.60
CA ILE A 129 0.50 6.00 -20.30
C ILE A 129 -0.08 7.12 -21.16
N ASP A 130 -0.17 6.87 -22.46
CA ASP A 130 -0.73 7.82 -23.43
C ASP A 130 -2.19 7.49 -23.82
N ASP A 131 -2.69 6.31 -23.44
CA ASP A 131 -4.06 5.87 -23.73
C ASP A 131 -5.09 6.68 -22.92
N MET A 132 -5.88 7.50 -23.62
CA MET A 132 -6.88 8.38 -23.02
C MET A 132 -8.03 7.62 -22.35
N GLY A 133 -8.40 6.44 -22.85
CA GLY A 133 -9.45 5.61 -22.25
C GLY A 133 -9.01 5.06 -20.90
N ILE A 134 -7.78 4.55 -20.82
CA ILE A 134 -7.18 4.09 -19.56
C ILE A 134 -7.00 5.25 -18.58
N LEU A 135 -6.54 6.42 -19.05
CA LEU A 135 -6.37 7.60 -18.20
C LEU A 135 -7.71 8.07 -17.62
N SER A 136 -8.77 8.09 -18.41
CA SER A 136 -10.12 8.43 -17.93
C SER A 136 -10.60 7.45 -16.85
N LEU A 137 -10.40 6.15 -17.08
CA LEU A 137 -10.77 5.11 -16.11
C LEU A 137 -9.96 5.22 -14.81
N LEU A 138 -8.66 5.50 -14.89
CA LEU A 138 -7.81 5.72 -13.71
C LEU A 138 -8.22 6.98 -12.95
N GLN A 139 -8.58 8.04 -13.66
CA GLN A 139 -9.06 9.28 -13.04
C GLN A 139 -10.35 9.05 -12.26
N GLU A 140 -11.30 8.30 -12.84
CA GLU A 140 -12.53 7.88 -12.19
C GLU A 140 -12.27 7.10 -10.90
N ILE A 141 -11.39 6.08 -10.95
CA ILE A 141 -11.07 5.23 -9.79
C ILE A 141 -10.32 5.99 -8.69
N ILE A 142 -9.34 6.82 -9.06
CA ILE A 142 -8.57 7.61 -8.08
C ILE A 142 -9.47 8.71 -7.49
N GLY A 143 -10.31 9.33 -8.31
CA GLY A 143 -11.24 10.37 -7.89
C GLY A 143 -12.38 9.86 -7.01
N SER A 144 -12.79 8.60 -7.16
CA SER A 144 -13.86 8.01 -6.34
C SER A 144 -13.49 7.82 -4.87
N PHE A 145 -12.19 7.85 -4.54
CA PHE A 145 -11.71 7.74 -3.17
C PHE A 145 -11.65 9.10 -2.47
N SER A 146 -12.34 9.23 -1.34
CA SER A 146 -12.18 10.37 -0.42
C SER A 146 -11.89 9.87 1.01
N PRO A 147 -10.83 10.37 1.66
CA PRO A 147 -10.51 10.02 3.05
C PRO A 147 -11.55 10.58 4.05
N GLU A 148 -12.37 11.53 3.64
CA GLU A 148 -13.26 12.33 4.49
C GLU A 148 -14.70 11.79 4.59
N THR A 149 -14.89 10.52 4.96
CA THR A 149 -16.22 10.09 5.44
C THR A 149 -16.34 10.37 6.94
N LYS A 150 -17.29 11.25 7.27
CA LYS A 150 -17.66 11.80 8.59
C LYS A 150 -18.05 10.74 9.62
N HIS A 151 -17.10 10.21 10.40
CA HIS A 151 -17.36 9.59 11.71
C HIS A 151 -16.18 9.89 12.65
N GLN A 152 -16.15 11.12 13.19
CA GLN A 152 -15.08 11.64 14.04
C GLN A 152 -15.11 11.10 15.49
N THR A 153 -16.19 10.47 15.94
CA THR A 153 -16.40 10.27 17.38
C THR A 153 -15.64 9.07 17.97
N GLN A 154 -15.31 8.05 17.18
CA GLN A 154 -14.61 6.84 17.67
C GLN A 154 -13.08 6.92 17.51
N LEU A 155 -12.58 7.80 16.62
CA LEU A 155 -11.16 7.89 16.26
C LEU A 155 -10.28 8.42 17.41
N GLN A 156 -10.79 9.38 18.19
CA GLN A 156 -10.02 10.03 19.27
C GLN A 156 -9.65 9.06 20.40
N LEU A 157 -10.55 8.13 20.76
CA LEU A 157 -10.31 7.16 21.83
C LEU A 157 -9.27 6.09 21.43
N PHE A 158 -9.27 5.67 20.16
CA PHE A 158 -8.33 4.66 19.68
C PHE A 158 -6.93 5.21 19.36
N ASP A 159 -6.82 6.44 18.83
CA ASP A 159 -5.52 7.07 18.52
C ASP A 159 -4.66 7.24 19.79
N LEU A 160 -5.29 7.52 20.94
CA LEU A 160 -4.62 7.60 22.25
C LEU A 160 -4.02 6.25 22.70
N GLN A 161 -4.74 5.16 22.48
CA GLN A 161 -4.26 3.81 22.84
C GLN A 161 -3.15 3.32 21.91
N GLY A 162 -3.24 3.62 20.62
CA GLY A 162 -2.21 3.28 19.63
C GLY A 162 -0.88 3.99 19.90
N ALA A 163 -0.92 5.28 20.22
CA ALA A 163 0.27 6.07 20.56
C ALA A 163 0.98 5.57 21.83
N ASN A 164 0.25 5.02 22.80
CA ASN A 164 0.84 4.43 24.01
C ASN A 164 1.54 3.10 23.71
N ARG A 165 0.94 2.22 22.89
CA ARG A 165 1.56 0.95 22.48
C ARG A 165 2.82 1.13 21.63
N GLU A 166 2.85 2.15 20.76
CA GLU A 166 4.03 2.45 19.93
C GLU A 166 5.21 2.94 20.79
N ARG A 167 4.93 3.78 21.80
CA ARG A 167 5.92 4.22 22.79
C ARG A 167 6.46 3.07 23.65
N GLU A 168 5.61 2.11 24.03
CA GLU A 168 6.04 0.91 24.75
C GLU A 168 6.92 -0.01 23.91
N ARG A 169 6.57 -0.25 22.63
CA ARG A 169 7.41 -1.03 21.71
C ARG A 169 8.77 -0.39 21.47
N GLU A 170 8.82 0.92 21.34
CA GLU A 170 10.09 1.63 21.18
C GLU A 170 10.95 1.55 22.45
N ARG A 171 10.33 1.64 23.64
CA ARG A 171 11.02 1.39 24.93
C ARG A 171 11.55 -0.05 25.03
N ALA A 172 10.74 -1.05 24.67
CA ALA A 172 11.13 -2.46 24.70
C ALA A 172 12.29 -2.74 23.73
N PHE A 173 12.25 -2.18 22.52
CA PHE A 173 13.34 -2.28 21.55
C PHE A 173 14.62 -1.62 22.06
N ARG A 174 14.55 -0.41 22.61
CA ARG A 174 15.71 0.26 23.23
C ARG A 174 16.28 -0.53 24.41
N ALA A 175 15.43 -1.17 25.21
CA ALA A 175 15.85 -2.03 26.32
C ALA A 175 16.54 -3.31 25.82
N LEU A 176 16.02 -3.93 24.75
CA LEU A 176 16.63 -5.11 24.11
C LEU A 176 18.02 -4.77 23.57
N VAL A 177 18.14 -3.66 22.84
CA VAL A 177 19.42 -3.17 22.32
C VAL A 177 20.41 -2.93 23.47
N LYS A 178 19.98 -2.24 24.55
CA LYS A 178 20.84 -2.06 25.74
C LYS A 178 21.25 -3.38 26.41
N LYS A 179 20.36 -4.37 26.48
CA LYS A 179 20.65 -5.67 27.11
C LYS A 179 21.64 -6.51 26.29
N VAL A 180 21.49 -6.49 24.96
CA VAL A 180 22.45 -7.14 24.04
C VAL A 180 23.83 -6.48 24.14
N PHE A 181 23.88 -5.14 24.21
CA PHE A 181 25.15 -4.41 24.39
C PHE A 181 25.81 -4.63 25.77
N ARG A 182 25.04 -4.92 26.82
CA ARG A 182 25.58 -5.21 28.18
C ARG A 182 26.08 -6.63 28.37
N LEU A 183 25.68 -7.58 27.52
CA LEU A 183 26.12 -8.98 27.57
C LEU A 183 27.34 -9.24 26.67
N ALA A 184 27.75 -8.24 25.88
CA ALA A 184 28.88 -8.31 24.95
C ALA A 184 30.14 -7.56 25.47
N ILE A 185 30.14 -7.13 26.73
CA ILE A 185 31.28 -6.60 27.50
C ILE A 185 31.38 -7.44 28.77
#